data_AF-A0A934KPC9-F1
#
_entry.id   AF-A0A934KPC9-F1
#
_cell.length_a   1.000
_cell.length_b   1.000
_cell.length_c   1.000
_cell.angle_alpha   90.00
_cell.angle_beta   90.00
_cell.angle_gamma   90.00
#
_symmetry.space_group_name_H-M   'P 1'
#
loop_
_entity.id
_entity.type
_entity.pdbx_description
1 polymer ?
#
loop_
_entity_poly.entity_id
_entity_poly.type
_entity_poly.pdbx_seq_one_letter_code
_entity_poly.pdbx_strand_id
1 'polypeptide(L)'
;MKTKYTSEIFEVLRRGRFICSNSPDDRIKMLYNILEEEETFYELQNYFAHINYNLEHGNEYFYFSRLESNTDLDRKLNKAFGWIDLLDFLKTFDTSFDVGFRFSPAEIVNQLKNNADLKNKLDNLKRLGADKKNYSERVKKIIEQLIKDDFVALENEMSETYKVLTSFNYLKDLVTAINIPEEIENEIPE
;
A
#
# COMPACT_ATOMS: atom_id res chain seq x y z
N MET A 1 2.71 -29.34 -10.12
CA MET A 1 2.44 -30.08 -8.85
C MET A 1 2.31 -29.02 -7.77
N LYS A 2 1.17 -28.95 -7.07
CA LYS A 2 0.91 -27.84 -6.13
C LYS A 2 2.04 -27.68 -5.11
N THR A 3 2.56 -26.46 -5.03
CA THR A 3 3.62 -26.12 -4.06
C THR A 3 3.19 -26.41 -2.63
N LYS A 4 4.11 -26.90 -1.80
CA LYS A 4 3.85 -27.16 -0.37
C LYS A 4 3.50 -25.89 0.43
N TYR A 5 3.76 -24.70 -0.14
CA TYR A 5 3.50 -23.40 0.47
C TYR A 5 2.11 -22.84 0.15
N THR A 6 1.26 -23.59 -0.57
CA THR A 6 -0.10 -23.15 -0.96
C THR A 6 -0.90 -22.59 0.22
N SER A 7 -0.90 -23.29 1.35
CA SER A 7 -1.65 -22.87 2.55
C SER A 7 -1.10 -21.58 3.16
N GLU A 8 0.21 -21.39 3.14
CA GLU A 8 0.88 -20.22 3.70
C GLU A 8 0.61 -18.97 2.84
N ILE A 9 0.73 -19.12 1.52
CA ILE A 9 0.36 -18.09 0.55
C ILE A 9 -1.10 -17.67 0.75
N PHE A 10 -2.00 -18.65 0.86
CA PHE A 10 -3.41 -18.37 1.11
C PHE A 10 -3.63 -17.61 2.42
N GLU A 11 -2.99 -18.02 3.52
CA GLU A 11 -3.14 -17.37 4.83
C GLU A 11 -2.68 -15.91 4.86
N VAL A 12 -1.61 -15.59 4.13
CA VAL A 12 -1.13 -14.21 3.96
C VAL A 12 -2.15 -13.42 3.15
N LEU A 13 -2.38 -13.83 1.90
CA LEU A 13 -3.14 -13.05 0.93
C LEU A 13 -4.62 -12.94 1.29
N ARG A 14 -5.22 -13.95 1.93
CA ARG A 14 -6.65 -13.94 2.26
C ARG A 14 -7.07 -12.83 3.23
N ARG A 15 -6.09 -12.26 3.95
CA ARG A 15 -6.29 -11.17 4.90
C ARG A 15 -6.21 -9.80 4.23
N GLY A 16 -6.12 -9.75 2.89
CA GLY A 16 -5.94 -8.51 2.13
C GLY A 16 -4.53 -7.94 2.23
N ARG A 17 -3.55 -8.81 2.53
CA ARG A 17 -2.12 -8.48 2.61
C ARG A 17 -1.43 -8.70 1.27
N PHE A 18 -0.23 -8.17 1.14
CA PHE A 18 0.62 -8.31 -0.04
C PHE A 18 1.80 -9.25 0.23
N ILE A 19 2.24 -9.94 -0.82
CA ILE A 19 3.55 -10.60 -0.85
C ILE A 19 4.45 -9.74 -1.76
N CYS A 20 5.43 -9.06 -1.17
CA CYS A 20 6.28 -8.06 -1.84
C CYS A 20 7.70 -8.59 -2.07
N SER A 21 8.28 -8.34 -3.24
CA SER A 21 9.66 -8.74 -3.58
C SER A 21 10.70 -8.15 -2.61
N ASN A 22 10.46 -6.91 -2.15
CA ASN A 22 11.40 -6.15 -1.34
C ASN A 22 11.11 -6.23 0.18
N SER A 23 10.27 -7.17 0.63
CA SER A 23 9.97 -7.34 2.06
C SER A 23 11.25 -7.56 2.89
N PRO A 24 11.39 -6.95 4.08
CA PRO A 24 12.48 -7.31 4.99
C PRO A 24 12.30 -8.70 5.62
N ASP A 25 11.10 -9.29 5.55
CA ASP A 25 10.81 -10.64 6.03
C ASP A 25 11.26 -11.71 5.02
N ASP A 26 12.21 -12.55 5.42
CA ASP A 26 12.75 -13.63 4.60
C ASP A 26 11.69 -14.66 4.18
N ARG A 27 10.66 -14.89 5.00
CA ARG A 27 9.54 -15.77 4.64
C ARG A 27 8.73 -15.17 3.51
N ILE A 28 8.41 -13.88 3.58
CA ILE A 28 7.66 -13.21 2.51
C ILE A 28 8.46 -13.19 1.20
N LYS A 29 9.77 -12.94 1.25
CA LYS A 29 10.64 -13.03 0.07
C LYS A 29 10.67 -14.43 -0.53
N MET A 30 10.74 -15.47 0.29
CA MET A 30 10.65 -16.86 -0.17
C MET A 30 9.32 -17.11 -0.88
N LEU A 31 8.19 -16.68 -0.29
CA LEU A 31 6.87 -16.83 -0.92
C LEU A 31 6.76 -16.04 -2.23
N TYR A 32 7.36 -14.86 -2.31
CA TYR A 32 7.44 -14.08 -3.54
C TYR A 32 8.16 -14.87 -4.64
N ASN A 33 9.35 -15.40 -4.37
CA ASN A 33 10.12 -16.15 -5.37
C ASN A 33 9.37 -17.40 -5.86
N ILE A 34 8.60 -18.05 -4.98
CA ILE A 34 7.75 -19.18 -5.37
C ILE A 34 6.61 -18.74 -6.30
N LEU A 35 6.01 -17.57 -6.04
CA LEU A 35 4.93 -17.02 -6.86
C LEU A 35 5.43 -16.40 -8.17
N GLU A 36 6.70 -16.02 -8.25
CA GLU A 36 7.34 -15.51 -9.47
C GLU A 36 7.52 -16.61 -10.53
N GLU A 37 7.58 -17.88 -10.13
CA GLU A 37 7.61 -19.02 -11.05
C GLU A 37 6.27 -19.12 -11.81
N GLU A 38 6.28 -18.89 -13.13
CA GLU A 38 5.06 -18.83 -13.97
C GLU A 38 4.16 -20.08 -13.84
N GLU A 39 4.74 -21.27 -13.83
CA GLU A 39 3.99 -22.53 -13.68
C GLU A 39 3.28 -22.58 -12.32
N THR A 40 4.00 -22.24 -11.24
CA THR A 40 3.45 -22.19 -9.88
C THR A 40 2.35 -21.14 -9.76
N PHE A 41 2.56 -19.95 -10.34
CA PHE A 41 1.56 -18.88 -10.36
C PHE A 41 0.26 -19.34 -11.04
N TYR A 42 0.37 -19.90 -12.24
CA TYR A 42 -0.79 -20.35 -13.01
C TYR A 42 -1.55 -21.49 -12.30
N GLU A 43 -0.84 -22.46 -11.73
CA GLU A 43 -1.45 -23.53 -10.94
C GLU A 43 -2.24 -22.97 -9.74
N LEU A 44 -1.64 -22.03 -9.01
CA LEU A 44 -2.24 -21.42 -7.81
C LEU A 44 -3.40 -20.48 -8.16
N GLN A 45 -3.27 -19.68 -9.22
CA GLN A 45 -4.34 -18.80 -9.69
C GLN A 45 -5.59 -19.61 -10.02
N ASN A 46 -5.44 -20.68 -10.81
CA ASN A 46 -6.55 -21.60 -11.10
C ASN A 46 -7.11 -22.23 -9.82
N TYR A 47 -6.25 -22.69 -8.92
CA TYR A 47 -6.70 -23.31 -7.67
C TYR A 47 -7.53 -22.36 -6.80
N PHE A 48 -7.07 -21.13 -6.60
CA PHE A 48 -7.75 -20.14 -5.77
C PHE A 48 -9.02 -19.58 -6.41
N ALA A 49 -9.10 -19.54 -7.74
CA ALA A 49 -10.31 -19.14 -8.45
C ALA A 49 -11.53 -20.02 -8.09
N HIS A 50 -11.31 -21.32 -7.84
CA HIS A 50 -12.37 -22.26 -7.43
C HIS A 50 -13.01 -21.90 -6.08
N ILE A 51 -12.33 -21.12 -5.25
CA ILE A 51 -12.83 -20.64 -3.95
C ILE A 51 -13.11 -19.12 -3.96
N ASN A 52 -13.29 -18.53 -5.16
CA ASN A 52 -13.58 -17.11 -5.39
C ASN A 52 -12.47 -16.15 -4.94
N TYR A 53 -11.22 -16.56 -5.05
CA TYR A 53 -10.06 -15.69 -4.87
C TYR A 53 -9.29 -15.60 -6.19
N ASN A 54 -9.10 -14.38 -6.69
CA ASN A 54 -8.27 -14.15 -7.86
C ASN A 54 -6.87 -13.81 -7.38
N LEU A 55 -5.89 -14.63 -7.73
CA LEU A 55 -4.48 -14.33 -7.50
C LEU A 55 -4.01 -13.37 -8.59
N GLU A 56 -3.57 -12.19 -8.17
CA GLU A 56 -3.15 -11.10 -9.04
C GLU A 56 -1.65 -10.84 -8.85
N HIS A 57 -0.99 -10.49 -9.95
CA HIS A 57 0.41 -10.06 -9.97
C HIS A 57 0.46 -8.59 -10.40
N GLY A 58 1.02 -7.73 -9.55
CA GLY A 58 1.32 -6.34 -9.85
C GLY A 58 2.82 -6.11 -10.05
N ASN A 59 3.25 -4.85 -10.06
CA ASN A 59 4.66 -4.50 -10.21
C ASN A 59 5.48 -4.92 -8.96
N GLU A 60 6.02 -6.14 -9.01
CA GLU A 60 6.83 -6.79 -7.97
C GLU A 60 6.07 -7.10 -6.66
N TYR A 61 4.77 -7.37 -6.75
CA TYR A 61 3.97 -7.83 -5.63
C TYR A 61 2.82 -8.74 -6.07
N PHE A 62 2.32 -9.56 -5.14
CA PHE A 62 1.13 -10.39 -5.32
C PHE A 62 0.06 -10.07 -4.29
N TYR A 63 -1.21 -10.19 -4.68
CA TYR A 63 -2.36 -10.02 -3.79
C TYR A 63 -3.56 -10.84 -4.24
N PHE A 64 -4.59 -10.92 -3.39
CA PHE A 64 -5.89 -11.44 -3.79
C PHE A 64 -6.89 -10.33 -4.10
N SER A 65 -7.54 -10.43 -5.25
CA SER A 65 -8.77 -9.68 -5.57
C SER A 65 -9.99 -10.61 -5.48
N ARG A 66 -11.18 -10.03 -5.28
CA ARG A 66 -12.47 -10.74 -5.28
C ARG A 66 -13.58 -9.85 -5.82
N LEU A 67 -14.62 -10.47 -6.35
CA LEU A 67 -15.90 -9.81 -6.57
C LEU A 67 -16.55 -9.50 -5.22
N GLU A 68 -16.93 -8.25 -5.02
CA GLU A 68 -17.43 -7.74 -3.74
C GLU A 68 -18.81 -7.09 -3.89
N SER A 69 -19.49 -6.91 -2.75
CA SER A 69 -20.79 -6.26 -2.71
C SER A 69 -20.67 -4.74 -2.84
N ASN A 70 -21.75 -4.04 -3.20
CA ASN A 70 -21.75 -2.57 -3.31
C ASN A 70 -21.29 -1.87 -2.01
N THR A 71 -21.63 -2.40 -0.84
CA THR A 71 -21.21 -1.84 0.45
C THR A 71 -19.69 -1.93 0.67
N ASP A 72 -19.07 -2.98 0.14
CA ASP A 72 -17.60 -3.12 0.20
C ASP A 72 -16.91 -2.12 -0.73
N LEU A 73 -17.54 -1.78 -1.87
CA LEU A 73 -17.05 -0.76 -2.80
C LEU A 73 -17.00 0.63 -2.14
N ASP A 74 -18.05 1.06 -1.44
CA ASP A 74 -18.07 2.35 -0.73
C ASP A 74 -16.96 2.43 0.33
N ARG A 75 -16.72 1.33 1.05
CA ARG A 75 -15.64 1.25 2.04
C ARG A 75 -14.27 1.34 1.36
N LYS A 76 -14.09 0.70 0.21
CA LYS A 76 -12.85 0.77 -0.58
C LYS A 76 -12.61 2.17 -1.14
N LEU A 77 -13.64 2.83 -1.66
CA LEU A 77 -13.56 4.22 -2.13
C LEU A 77 -13.16 5.17 -0.99
N ASN A 78 -13.77 5.04 0.19
CA ASN A 78 -13.37 5.83 1.36
C ASN A 78 -11.92 5.54 1.80
N LYS A 79 -11.46 4.29 1.67
CA LYS A 79 -10.05 3.94 1.92
C LYS A 79 -9.13 4.60 0.89
N ALA A 80 -9.53 4.58 -0.37
CA ALA A 80 -8.81 5.18 -1.48
C ALA A 80 -8.64 6.69 -1.32
N PHE A 81 -9.67 7.43 -0.92
CA PHE A 81 -9.53 8.87 -0.65
C PHE A 81 -8.51 9.14 0.47
N GLY A 82 -8.56 8.38 1.56
CA GLY A 82 -7.57 8.51 2.64
C GLY A 82 -6.15 8.16 2.21
N TRP A 83 -6.02 7.29 1.21
CA TRP A 83 -4.76 6.91 0.57
C TRP A 83 -4.23 8.00 -0.36
N ILE A 84 -5.09 8.75 -1.05
CA ILE A 84 -4.73 9.96 -1.82
C ILE A 84 -4.12 11.01 -0.88
N ASP A 85 -4.83 11.35 0.20
CA ASP A 85 -4.35 12.33 1.18
C ASP A 85 -3.00 11.90 1.81
N LEU A 86 -2.84 10.59 2.05
CA LEU A 86 -1.62 10.01 2.59
C LEU A 86 -0.46 10.10 1.59
N LEU A 87 -0.69 9.77 0.31
CA LEU A 87 0.32 9.86 -0.73
C LEU A 87 0.80 11.31 -0.91
N ASP A 88 -0.12 12.26 -0.91
CA ASP A 88 0.16 13.70 -0.98
C ASP A 88 0.99 14.18 0.22
N PHE A 89 0.67 13.75 1.44
CA PHE A 89 1.48 14.00 2.63
C PHE A 89 2.92 13.45 2.48
N LEU A 90 3.07 12.20 2.03
CA LEU A 90 4.37 11.55 1.89
C LEU A 90 5.23 12.22 0.80
N LYS A 91 4.62 12.58 -0.34
CA LYS A 91 5.31 13.31 -1.42
C LYS A 91 5.66 14.75 -1.04
N THR A 92 4.90 15.37 -0.14
CA THR A 92 5.24 16.69 0.44
C THR A 92 6.41 16.59 1.43
N PHE A 93 6.55 15.47 2.14
CA PHE A 93 7.70 15.20 3.01
C PHE A 93 8.97 14.97 2.19
N ASP A 94 8.89 14.13 1.16
CA ASP A 94 9.99 13.93 0.22
C ASP A 94 9.44 13.58 -1.17
N THR A 95 9.82 14.34 -2.20
CA THR A 95 9.32 14.11 -3.56
C THR A 95 9.79 12.78 -4.13
N SER A 96 10.91 12.26 -3.63
CA SER A 96 11.46 10.94 -3.97
C SER A 96 10.85 9.80 -3.16
N PHE A 97 9.88 10.07 -2.27
CA PHE A 97 9.20 9.03 -1.48
C PHE A 97 8.47 8.03 -2.40
N ASP A 98 9.07 6.86 -2.59
CA ASP A 98 8.60 5.81 -3.49
C ASP A 98 9.13 4.44 -3.01
N VAL A 99 8.81 3.36 -3.74
CA VAL A 99 9.28 1.99 -3.47
C VAL A 99 10.78 1.97 -3.19
N GLY A 100 11.17 1.34 -2.08
CA GLY A 100 12.55 1.24 -1.63
C GLY A 100 13.09 2.45 -0.85
N PHE A 101 12.34 3.56 -0.78
CA PHE A 101 12.69 4.70 0.06
C PHE A 101 12.74 4.28 1.53
N ARG A 102 13.69 4.85 2.28
CA ARG A 102 13.89 4.59 3.71
C ARG A 102 13.73 5.86 4.51
N PHE A 103 13.03 5.77 5.62
CA PHE A 103 12.75 6.93 6.46
C PHE A 103 12.61 6.54 7.94
N SER A 104 12.73 7.54 8.81
CA SER A 104 12.43 7.42 10.23
C SER A 104 11.31 8.38 10.67
N PRO A 105 10.55 8.06 11.73
CA PRO A 105 9.56 8.98 12.28
C PRO A 105 10.18 10.34 12.68
N ALA A 106 11.43 10.31 13.15
CA ALA A 106 12.16 11.50 13.58
C ALA A 106 12.43 12.48 12.43
N GLU A 107 12.73 11.99 11.22
CA GLU A 107 12.92 12.82 10.03
C GLU A 107 11.65 13.59 9.67
N ILE A 108 10.50 12.90 9.63
CA ILE A 108 9.19 13.51 9.34
C ILE A 108 8.86 14.56 10.41
N VAL A 109 9.02 14.22 11.69
CA VAL A 109 8.78 15.16 12.81
C VAL A 109 9.70 16.37 12.73
N ASN A 110 10.94 16.18 12.32
CA ASN A 110 11.89 17.28 12.19
C ASN A 110 11.51 18.22 11.04
N GLN A 111 11.14 17.69 9.87
CA GLN A 111 10.64 18.51 8.77
C GLN A 111 9.34 19.24 9.12
N LEU A 112 8.45 18.58 9.85
CA LEU A 112 7.22 19.18 10.38
C LEU A 112 7.47 20.38 11.29
N LYS A 113 8.69 20.67 11.76
CA LYS A 113 8.93 21.91 12.53
C LYS A 113 8.91 23.15 11.64
N ASN A 114 9.45 23.03 10.42
CA ASN A 114 9.74 24.17 9.55
C ASN A 114 9.00 24.14 8.19
N ASN A 115 8.27 23.07 7.88
CA ASN A 115 7.49 22.96 6.64
C ASN A 115 5.99 23.21 6.91
N ALA A 116 5.48 24.37 6.50
CA ALA A 116 4.07 24.75 6.71
C ALA A 116 3.12 23.90 5.86
N ASP A 117 3.49 23.55 4.63
CA ASP A 117 2.68 22.75 3.75
C ASP A 117 2.53 21.32 4.28
N LEU A 118 3.63 20.71 4.74
CA LEU A 118 3.60 19.39 5.36
C LEU A 118 2.72 19.36 6.63
N LYS A 119 2.73 20.43 7.44
CA LYS A 119 1.82 20.58 8.58
C LYS A 119 0.36 20.64 8.14
N ASN A 120 0.05 21.42 7.10
CA ASN A 120 -1.30 21.54 6.56
C ASN A 120 -1.79 20.18 6.03
N LYS A 121 -0.95 19.44 5.30
CA LYS A 121 -1.27 18.09 4.84
C LYS A 121 -1.52 17.14 6.01
N LEU A 122 -0.68 17.16 7.04
CA LEU A 122 -0.86 16.37 8.26
C LEU A 122 -2.21 16.68 8.94
N ASP A 123 -2.59 17.95 9.01
CA ASP A 123 -3.86 18.44 9.58
C ASP A 123 -5.10 18.02 8.80
N ASN A 124 -4.97 17.82 7.49
CA ASN A 124 -6.06 17.37 6.63
C ASN A 124 -6.29 15.84 6.69
N LEU A 125 -5.34 15.06 7.22
CA LEU A 125 -5.52 13.63 7.41
C LEU A 125 -6.61 13.34 8.44
N LYS A 126 -7.82 13.04 7.94
CA LYS A 126 -9.08 12.85 8.72
C LYS A 126 -9.03 11.77 9.81
N ARG A 127 -7.94 10.99 9.91
CA ARG A 127 -7.85 9.77 10.73
C ARG A 127 -7.20 9.93 12.09
N LEU A 128 -6.77 11.14 12.49
CA LEU A 128 -5.97 11.30 13.71
C LEU A 128 -6.66 12.26 14.69
N GLY A 129 -7.63 11.72 15.43
CA GLY A 129 -8.34 12.40 16.52
C GLY A 129 -7.48 12.65 17.76
N ALA A 130 -6.34 13.33 17.60
CA ALA A 130 -5.49 13.73 18.72
C ALA A 130 -5.10 15.21 18.57
N ASP A 131 -4.87 15.83 19.73
CA ASP A 131 -4.37 17.20 19.89
C ASP A 131 -3.36 17.57 18.79
N LYS A 132 -3.71 18.59 17.99
CA LYS A 132 -2.97 19.00 16.78
C LYS A 132 -1.48 19.27 17.03
N LYS A 133 -1.11 19.47 18.30
CA LYS A 133 0.24 19.82 18.74
C LYS A 133 1.22 18.65 18.83
N ASN A 134 0.77 17.39 18.92
CA ASN A 134 1.67 16.25 19.07
C ASN A 134 2.05 15.60 17.72
N TYR A 135 3.02 16.17 17.02
CA TYR A 135 3.49 15.62 15.74
C TYR A 135 4.04 14.20 15.87
N SER A 136 4.73 13.87 16.97
CA SER A 136 5.32 12.54 17.14
C SER A 136 4.26 11.44 17.17
N GLU A 137 3.20 11.62 17.96
CA GLU A 137 2.11 10.64 18.04
C GLU A 137 1.35 10.51 16.72
N ARG A 138 1.12 11.64 16.03
CA ARG A 138 0.42 11.63 14.73
C ARG A 138 1.24 10.93 13.66
N VAL A 139 2.54 11.19 13.57
CA VAL A 139 3.43 10.49 12.63
C VAL A 139 3.48 9.00 12.94
N LYS A 140 3.56 8.59 14.22
CA LYS A 140 3.52 7.17 14.59
C LYS A 140 2.25 6.47 14.09
N LYS A 141 1.08 7.07 14.30
CA LYS A 141 -0.20 6.51 13.81
C LYS A 141 -0.27 6.41 12.28
N ILE A 142 0.35 7.35 11.55
CA ILE A 142 0.45 7.27 10.08
C ILE A 142 1.28 6.05 9.68
N ILE A 143 2.44 5.88 10.31
CA ILE A 143 3.35 4.76 10.03
C ILE A 143 2.69 3.43 10.39
N GLU A 144 2.01 3.34 11.55
CA GLU A 144 1.22 2.16 11.94
C GLU A 144 0.16 1.81 10.89
N GLN A 145 -0.52 2.82 10.33
CA GLN A 145 -1.50 2.60 9.27
C GLN A 145 -0.84 2.13 7.96
N LEU A 146 0.29 2.71 7.57
CA LEU A 146 1.06 2.28 6.41
C LEU A 146 1.55 0.83 6.55
N ILE A 147 1.97 0.41 7.74
CA ILE A 147 2.35 -0.98 8.04
C ILE A 147 1.13 -1.89 7.95
N LYS A 148 0.00 -1.47 8.51
CA LYS A 148 -1.25 -2.25 8.48
C LYS A 148 -1.77 -2.45 7.05
N ASP A 149 -1.54 -1.47 6.18
CA ASP A 149 -1.85 -1.56 4.75
C ASP A 149 -0.74 -2.23 3.93
N ASP A 150 0.31 -2.73 4.58
CA ASP A 150 1.48 -3.40 3.97
C ASP A 150 2.25 -2.54 2.96
N PHE A 151 2.16 -1.21 3.04
CA PHE A 151 2.88 -0.29 2.15
C PHE A 151 4.29 0.05 2.64
N VAL A 152 4.55 -0.13 3.94
CA VAL A 152 5.88 0.03 4.54
C VAL A 152 6.12 -1.09 5.54
N ALA A 153 7.37 -1.41 5.80
CA ALA A 153 7.77 -2.34 6.86
C ALA A 153 8.95 -1.79 7.65
N LEU A 154 9.03 -2.18 8.92
CA LEU A 154 10.20 -1.91 9.75
C LEU A 154 11.38 -2.75 9.23
N GLU A 155 12.46 -2.08 8.86
CA GLU A 155 13.68 -2.72 8.36
C GLU A 155 14.77 -2.79 9.44
N ASN A 156 14.83 -1.78 10.32
CA ASN A 156 15.79 -1.74 11.42
C ASN A 156 15.13 -1.20 12.70
N GLU A 157 15.03 -2.05 13.73
CA GLU A 157 14.45 -1.70 15.02
C GLU A 157 15.29 -0.67 15.80
N MET A 158 16.63 -0.74 15.71
CA MET A 158 17.52 0.13 16.48
C MET A 158 17.44 1.58 16.05
N SER A 159 17.30 1.81 14.74
CA SER A 159 17.22 3.15 14.16
C SER A 159 15.78 3.59 13.82
N GLU A 160 14.77 2.77 14.17
CA GLU A 160 13.37 2.96 13.76
C GLU A 160 13.25 3.28 12.26
N THR A 161 13.99 2.55 11.42
CA THR A 161 14.01 2.77 9.97
C THR A 161 12.98 1.89 9.29
N TYR A 162 12.09 2.54 8.55
CA TYR A 162 11.05 1.91 7.74
C TYR A 162 11.43 1.98 6.28
N LYS A 163 11.06 0.93 5.53
CA LYS A 163 11.24 0.85 4.08
C LYS A 163 9.88 0.79 3.39
N VAL A 164 9.74 1.51 2.29
CA VAL A 164 8.57 1.46 1.41
C VAL A 164 8.59 0.18 0.57
N LEU A 165 7.51 -0.61 0.63
CA LEU A 165 7.36 -1.90 -0.04
C LEU A 165 6.86 -1.75 -1.49
N THR A 166 7.03 -2.79 -2.32
CA THR A 166 6.56 -2.78 -3.72
C THR A 166 5.04 -2.73 -3.86
N SER A 167 4.28 -3.17 -2.85
CA SER A 167 2.84 -2.92 -2.73
C SER A 167 2.47 -1.43 -2.77
N PHE A 168 3.40 -0.51 -2.52
CA PHE A 168 3.17 0.93 -2.72
C PHE A 168 2.86 1.27 -4.19
N ASN A 169 3.26 0.43 -5.15
CA ASN A 169 2.81 0.56 -6.54
C ASN A 169 1.29 0.37 -6.66
N TYR A 170 0.68 -0.57 -5.93
CA TYR A 170 -0.79 -0.73 -5.89
C TYR A 170 -1.49 0.56 -5.46
N LEU A 171 -0.97 1.22 -4.43
CA LEU A 171 -1.47 2.52 -3.98
C LEU A 171 -1.40 3.57 -5.10
N LYS A 172 -0.25 3.72 -5.75
CA LYS A 172 -0.05 4.70 -6.84
C LYS A 172 -0.97 4.42 -8.03
N ASP A 173 -1.08 3.18 -8.45
CA ASP A 173 -1.90 2.75 -9.57
C ASP A 173 -3.39 3.04 -9.28
N LEU A 174 -3.82 2.74 -8.05
CA LEU A 174 -5.19 3.00 -7.62
C LEU A 174 -5.50 4.50 -7.55
N VAL A 175 -4.59 5.32 -7.01
CA VAL A 175 -4.75 6.78 -6.99
C VAL A 175 -4.82 7.35 -8.40
N THR A 176 -3.99 6.85 -9.31
CA THR A 176 -3.98 7.25 -10.73
C THR A 176 -5.29 6.86 -11.42
N ALA A 177 -5.81 5.67 -11.15
CA ALA A 177 -7.08 5.19 -11.71
C ALA A 177 -8.32 5.96 -11.20
N ILE A 178 -8.24 6.60 -10.02
CA ILE A 178 -9.30 7.49 -9.53
C ILE A 178 -9.17 8.88 -10.15
N ASN A 179 -7.94 9.33 -10.37
CA ASN A 179 -7.63 10.64 -10.94
C ASN A 179 -7.64 10.63 -12.48
N ILE A 180 -8.58 9.91 -13.09
CA ILE A 180 -8.81 9.99 -14.54
C ILE A 180 -9.22 11.44 -14.81
N PRO A 181 -8.41 12.24 -15.55
CA PRO A 181 -8.89 13.54 -15.99
C PRO A 181 -10.16 13.29 -16.80
N GLU A 182 -11.22 14.07 -16.54
CA GLU A 182 -12.39 14.07 -17.42
C GLU A 182 -11.87 14.20 -18.85
N GLU A 183 -11.89 13.10 -19.61
CA GLU A 183 -11.70 13.17 -21.05
C GLU A 183 -12.78 14.12 -21.51
N ILE A 184 -12.32 15.27 -21.99
CA ILE A 184 -13.15 16.38 -22.39
C ILE A 184 -14.16 15.82 -23.39
N GLU A 185 -15.44 15.78 -23.02
CA GLU A 185 -16.54 15.66 -23.98
C GLU A 185 -16.45 16.89 -24.91
N ASN A 186 -15.68 16.77 -25.99
CA ASN A 186 -15.65 17.70 -27.12
C ASN A 186 -15.58 16.82 -28.37
N GLU A 187 -16.45 16.85 -29.37
CA GLU A 187 -17.73 17.48 -29.65
C GLU A 187 -18.38 16.53 -30.68
N ILE A 188 -19.72 16.42 -30.70
CA ILE A 188 -20.41 15.72 -31.80
C ILE A 188 -20.18 16.53 -33.10
N PRO A 189 -19.88 15.90 -34.24
CA PRO A 189 -19.39 16.58 -35.45
C PRO A 189 -20.47 17.42 -36.14
N GLU A 190 -20.09 18.55 -36.74
CA GLU A 190 -20.88 19.18 -37.83
C GLU A 190 -20.71 18.43 -39.17
#